data_AF-A0A2H1FEH3-F1
#
_entry.id   AF-A0A2H1FEH3-F1
#
_cell.length_a   1.000
_cell.length_b   1.000
_cell.length_c   1.000
_cell.angle_alpha   90.00
_cell.angle_beta   90.00
_cell.angle_gamma   90.00
#
_symmetry.space_group_name_H-M   'P 1'
#
loop_
_entity.id
_entity.type
_entity.pdbx_description
1 polymer ?
#
loop_
_entity_poly.entity_id
_entity_poly.type
_entity_poly.pdbx_seq_one_letter_code
_entity_poly.pdbx_strand_id
1 'polypeptide(L)' 'MAKTRISITIDDSIAKAIELYYREKVKNAAEKGEAIPKLSNIYEEIIEKGWDKSFLKKK' A
#
# COMPACT_ATOMS: atom_id res chain seq x y z
N MET A 1 -2.94 21.61 0.04
CA MET A 1 -3.28 21.05 1.37
C MET A 1 -2.01 20.97 2.19
N ALA A 2 -2.07 21.34 3.47
CA ALA A 2 -0.91 21.20 4.36
C ALA A 2 -0.58 19.70 4.51
N LYS A 3 0.69 19.33 4.34
CA LYS A 3 1.14 17.95 4.52
C LYS A 3 1.27 17.68 6.02
N THR A 4 0.39 16.86 6.57
CA THR A 4 0.48 16.42 7.97
C THR A 4 1.26 15.12 8.03
N ARG A 5 2.33 15.09 8.83
CA ARG A 5 3.07 13.85 9.09
C ARG A 5 2.24 12.99 10.04
N ILE A 6 1.87 11.80 9.59
CA ILE A 6 1.22 10.78 10.41
C ILE A 6 2.23 9.69 10.72
N SER A 7 2.23 9.18 11.94
CA SER A 7 3.04 8.02 12.34
C SER A 7 2.11 7.01 13.01
N ILE A 8 2.02 5.83 12.41
CA ILE A 8 1.18 4.73 12.89
C ILE A 8 2.07 3.57 13.31
N THR A 9 1.70 2.90 14.40
CA THR A 9 2.31 1.63 14.78
C THR A 9 1.41 0.52 14.27
N ILE A 10 1.98 -0.42 13.54
CA ILE A 10 1.27 -1.58 13.00
C ILE A 10 1.95 -2.86 13.47
N ASP A 11 1.17 -3.93 13.55
CA ASP A 11 1.70 -5.26 13.82
C ASP A 11 2.58 -5.75 12.66
N ASP A 12 3.55 -6.62 12.97
CA ASP A 12 4.44 -7.25 11.97
C ASP A 12 3.65 -7.92 10.83
N SER A 13 2.53 -8.57 11.18
CA SER A 13 1.66 -9.22 10.21
C SER A 13 1.09 -8.23 9.19
N ILE A 14 0.72 -7.02 9.64
CA ILE A 14 0.20 -5.95 8.80
C ILE A 14 1.33 -5.33 7.97
N ALA A 15 2.51 -5.13 8.56
CA ALA A 15 3.67 -4.60 7.85
C ALA A 15 4.05 -5.47 6.64
N LYS A 16 4.12 -6.80 6.85
CA LYS A 16 4.38 -7.78 5.78
C LYS A 16 3.29 -7.76 4.71
N ALA A 17 2.02 -7.62 5.12
CA ALA A 17 0.90 -7.58 4.19
C ALA A 17 0.93 -6.32 3.30
N ILE A 18 1.30 -5.16 3.85
CA ILE A 18 1.48 -3.92 3.09
C ILE A 18 2.66 -4.04 2.12
N GLU A 19 3.77 -4.65 2.56
CA GLU A 19 4.94 -4.87 1.70
C GLU A 19 4.60 -5.78 0.51
N LEU A 20 3.89 -6.88 0.75
CA LEU A 20 3.42 -7.78 -0.31
C LEU A 20 2.50 -7.05 -1.29
N TYR A 21 1.53 -6.30 -0.78
CA TYR A 21 0.61 -5.50 -1.60
C TYR A 21 1.35 -4.48 -2.47
N TYR A 22 2.34 -3.78 -1.89
CA TYR A 22 3.19 -2.86 -2.63
C TYR A 22 3.94 -3.58 -3.75
N ARG A 23 4.56 -4.72 -3.44
CA ARG A 23 5.32 -5.50 -4.42
C ARG A 23 4.44 -5.98 -5.57
N GLU A 24 3.20 -6.41 -5.29
CA GLU A 24 2.24 -6.76 -6.33
C GLU A 24 1.85 -5.56 -7.21
N LYS A 25 1.63 -4.38 -6.63
CA LYS A 25 1.38 -3.16 -7.41
C LYS A 25 2.58 -2.77 -8.27
N VAL A 26 3.79 -2.85 -7.72
CA VAL A 26 5.04 -2.57 -8.47
C VAL A 26 5.18 -3.55 -9.63
N LYS A 27 4.95 -4.85 -9.39
CA LYS A 27 5.01 -5.88 -10.43
C LYS A 27 3.99 -5.62 -11.53
N ASN A 28 2.73 -5.38 -11.16
CA ASN A 28 1.67 -5.05 -12.12
C ASN A 28 1.96 -3.77 -12.93
N ALA A 29 2.48 -2.73 -12.27
CA ALA A 29 2.86 -1.49 -12.96
C ALA A 29 4.02 -1.73 -13.94
N ALA A 30 5.04 -2.50 -13.54
CA ALA A 30 6.15 -2.87 -14.41
C ALA A 30 5.69 -3.73 -15.60
N GLU A 31 4.79 -4.69 -15.39
CA GLU A 31 4.22 -5.52 -16.46
C GLU A 31 3.36 -4.71 -17.45
N LYS A 32 2.67 -3.67 -16.97
CA LYS A 32 1.84 -2.79 -17.80
C LYS A 32 2.59 -1.61 -18.41
N GLY A 33 3.85 -1.39 -18.04
CA GLY A 33 4.62 -0.20 -18.42
C GLY A 33 4.11 1.10 -17.78
N GLU A 34 3.37 0.99 -16.67
CA GLU A 34 2.85 2.14 -15.91
C GLU A 34 3.88 2.64 -14.89
N ALA A 35 3.68 3.87 -14.40
CA ALA A 35 4.53 4.44 -13.37
C ALA A 35 4.46 3.61 -12.08
N ILE A 36 5.64 3.19 -11.58
CA ILE A 36 5.75 2.46 -10.33
C ILE A 36 5.24 3.37 -9.19
N PRO A 37 4.20 2.96 -8.44
CA PRO A 37 3.70 3.76 -7.35
C PRO A 37 4.77 3.91 -6.27
N LYS A 38 4.79 5.04 -5.56
CA LYS A 38 5.65 5.20 -4.39
C LYS A 38 5.01 4.55 -3.18
N LEU A 39 5.82 4.07 -2.25
CA LEU A 39 5.34 3.51 -0.98
C LEU A 39 4.45 4.51 -0.21
N SER A 40 4.77 5.80 -0.24
CA SER A 40 3.95 6.86 0.37
C SER A 40 2.52 6.89 -0.17
N ASN A 41 2.34 6.77 -1.50
CA ASN A 41 1.01 6.72 -2.12
C ASN A 41 0.21 5.50 -1.66
N ILE A 42 0.88 4.36 -1.42
CA ILE A 42 0.23 3.17 -0.87
C ILE A 42 -0.29 3.44 0.53
N TYR A 43 0.54 4.03 1.41
CA TYR A 43 0.08 4.37 2.76
C TYR A 43 -1.05 5.39 2.74
N GLU A 44 -1.00 6.38 1.85
CA GLU A 44 -2.11 7.34 1.67
C GLU A 44 -3.40 6.62 1.25
N GLU A 45 -3.35 5.73 0.25
CA GLU A 45 -4.53 4.94 -0.16
C GLU A 45 -5.07 4.07 0.97
N ILE A 46 -4.18 3.46 1.76
CA ILE A 46 -4.56 2.63 2.91
C ILE A 46 -5.23 3.47 4.00
N ILE A 47 -4.73 4.68 4.25
CA ILE A 47 -5.31 5.59 5.24
C ILE A 47 -6.65 6.15 4.76
N GLU A 48 -6.77 6.52 3.48
CA GLU A 48 -8.01 7.05 2.89
C GLU A 48 -9.13 6.01 2.82
N LYS A 49 -8.81 4.76 2.43
CA LYS A 49 -9.81 3.69 2.28
C LYS A 49 -9.99 2.85 3.55
N GLY A 50 -9.06 2.94 4.50
CA GLY A 50 -8.91 2.00 5.59
C GLY A 50 -8.22 0.71 5.14
N TRP A 51 -7.36 0.13 6.00
CA TRP A 51 -6.76 -1.18 5.73
C TRP A 51 -7.80 -2.29 5.92
N ASP A 52 -8.46 -2.68 4.84
CA ASP A 52 -9.37 -3.83 4.84
C ASP A 52 -8.65 -5.12 4.42
N LYS A 53 -8.82 -6.22 5.17
CA LYS A 53 -8.19 -7.51 4.82
C LYS A 53 -8.63 -8.06 3.45
N SER A 54 -9.65 -7.48 2.81
CA SER A 54 -9.98 -7.78 1.41
C SER A 54 -8.87 -7.39 0.43
N PHE A 55 -7.94 -6.49 0.78
CA PHE A 55 -6.73 -6.24 -0.02
C PHE A 55 -5.81 -7.46 -0.14
N LEU A 56 -5.92 -8.42 0.79
CA LEU A 56 -5.21 -9.71 0.75
C LEU A 56 -6.05 -10.83 0.08
N LYS A 57 -7.32 -10.57 -0.23
CA LYS A 57 -8.20 -11.50 -0.94
C LYS A 57 -8.31 -11.09 -2.41
N LYS A 58 -7.32 -11.49 -3.20
CA LYS A 58 -7.61 -12.00 -4.54
C LYS A 58 -7.26 -13.48 -4.54
N LYS A 59 -8.29 -14.31 -4.42
CA LYS A 59 -8.24 -15.75 -4.65
C LYS A 59 -8.80 -16.01 -6.05
#